data_AF-A0A935AIP4-F1
#
_entry.id   AF-A0A935AIP4-F1
#
_cell.length_a   1.000
_cell.length_b   1.000
_cell.length_c   1.000
_cell.angle_alpha   90.00
_cell.angle_beta   90.00
_cell.angle_gamma   90.00
#
_symmetry.space_group_name_H-M   'P 1'
#
loop_
_entity.id
_entity.type
_entity.pdbx_description
1 polymer ?
#
loop_
_entity_poly.entity_id
_entity_poly.type
_entity_poly.pdbx_seq_one_letter_code
_entity_poly.pdbx_strand_id
1 'polypeptide(L)'
;MYQNDQYLIAAIKTRDRNAFKYLYQNYTGPIKHFVKINGGQDVDTEEIEQNVIVLLYEKIASGNFVLHEGTKLSTYMFAVGKNMWYKKEWKDTYSHGRRKYC
;
A
#
# COMPACT_ATOMS: atom_id res chain seq x y z
N MET A 1 -15.96 -1.17 -15.38
CA MET A 1 -14.75 -1.73 -14.74
C MET A 1 -13.54 -1.28 -15.55
N TYR A 2 -12.45 -0.88 -14.89
CA TYR A 2 -11.28 -0.27 -15.55
C TYR A 2 -10.50 -1.31 -16.35
N GLN A 3 -10.21 -1.02 -17.64
CA GLN A 3 -9.60 -1.98 -18.57
C GLN A 3 -8.11 -2.27 -18.29
N ASN A 4 -7.38 -1.30 -17.72
CA ASN A 4 -5.97 -1.45 -17.36
C ASN A 4 -5.59 -0.47 -16.24
N ASP A 5 -4.37 -0.62 -15.70
CA ASP A 5 -3.84 0.23 -14.63
C ASP A 5 -3.78 1.71 -15.03
N GLN A 6 -3.50 2.04 -16.30
CA GLN A 6 -3.42 3.42 -16.77
C GLN A 6 -4.79 4.12 -16.75
N TYR A 7 -5.85 3.45 -17.18
CA TYR A 7 -7.22 3.97 -17.08
C TYR A 7 -7.64 4.18 -15.63
N LEU A 8 -7.26 3.25 -14.75
CA LEU A 8 -7.53 3.37 -13.32
C LEU A 8 -6.80 4.60 -12.72
N ILE A 9 -5.52 4.76 -13.03
CA ILE A 9 -4.71 5.92 -12.58
C ILE A 9 -5.32 7.23 -13.11
N ALA A 10 -5.72 7.28 -14.38
CA ALA A 10 -6.35 8.46 -14.97
C ALA A 10 -7.68 8.81 -14.27
N ALA A 11 -8.51 7.82 -13.93
CA ALA A 11 -9.74 8.03 -13.20
C ALA A 11 -9.51 8.45 -11.73
N ILE A 12 -8.48 7.92 -11.08
CA ILE A 12 -8.08 8.38 -9.74
C ILE A 12 -7.62 9.84 -9.79
N LYS A 13 -6.89 10.23 -10.84
CA LYS A 13 -6.43 11.61 -11.05
C LYS A 13 -7.58 12.61 -11.18
N THR A 14 -8.71 12.19 -11.75
CA THR A 14 -9.95 13.01 -11.82
C THR A 14 -10.79 12.96 -10.55
N ARG A 15 -10.28 12.33 -9.47
CA ARG A 15 -10.98 12.12 -8.18
C ARG A 15 -12.27 11.32 -8.30
N ASP A 16 -12.34 10.38 -9.24
CA ASP A 16 -13.47 9.45 -9.37
C ASP A 16 -13.56 8.53 -8.13
N ARG A 17 -14.68 8.62 -7.40
CA ARG A 17 -14.95 7.79 -6.23
C ARG A 17 -15.08 6.31 -6.57
N ASN A 18 -15.55 5.97 -7.76
CA ASN A 18 -15.67 4.58 -8.20
C ASN A 18 -14.29 3.97 -8.45
N ALA A 19 -13.33 4.78 -8.92
CA ALA A 19 -11.96 4.34 -9.16
C ALA A 19 -11.27 4.02 -7.84
N PHE A 20 -11.46 4.87 -6.85
CA PHE A 20 -10.96 4.64 -5.49
C PHE A 20 -11.54 3.36 -4.88
N LYS A 21 -12.87 3.17 -4.96
CA LYS A 21 -13.53 1.95 -4.44
C LYS A 21 -13.03 0.69 -5.14
N TYR A 22 -12.84 0.74 -6.45
CA TYR A 22 -12.29 -0.37 -7.22
C TYR A 22 -10.85 -0.70 -6.80
N LEU A 23 -10.00 0.32 -6.64
CA LEU A 23 -8.63 0.15 -6.16
C LEU A 23 -8.61 -0.55 -4.80
N TYR A 24 -9.42 -0.05 -3.86
CA TYR A 24 -9.54 -0.60 -2.51
C TYR A 24 -9.91 -2.09 -2.51
N GLN A 25 -10.89 -2.48 -3.33
CA GLN A 25 -11.40 -3.85 -3.33
C GLN A 25 -10.47 -4.86 -4.01
N ASN A 26 -9.68 -4.43 -5.01
CA ASN A 26 -8.99 -5.38 -5.90
C ASN A 26 -7.48 -5.46 -5.69
N TYR A 27 -6.84 -4.45 -5.08
CA TYR A 27 -5.36 -4.37 -5.05
C TYR A 27 -4.74 -4.68 -3.69
N THR A 28 -5.56 -4.82 -2.64
CA THR A 28 -5.06 -4.88 -1.26
C THR A 28 -4.91 -6.29 -0.71
N GLY A 29 -5.62 -7.26 -1.29
CA GLY A 29 -5.60 -8.67 -0.85
C GLY A 29 -4.19 -9.25 -0.66
N PRO A 30 -3.25 -9.07 -1.61
CA PRO A 30 -1.87 -9.55 -1.45
C PRO A 30 -1.13 -8.94 -0.27
N ILE A 31 -1.37 -7.67 0.05
CA ILE A 31 -0.74 -6.97 1.18
C ILE A 31 -1.27 -7.57 2.49
N LYS A 32 -2.59 -7.78 2.59
CA LYS A 32 -3.20 -8.39 3.76
C LYS A 32 -2.63 -9.77 4.04
N HIS A 33 -2.57 -10.59 3.00
CA HIS A 33 -2.03 -11.92 3.12
C HIS A 33 -0.57 -11.88 3.59
N PHE A 34 0.26 -11.01 3.01
CA PHE A 34 1.65 -10.83 3.40
C PHE A 34 1.81 -10.42 4.87
N VAL A 35 1.06 -9.43 5.36
CA VAL A 35 1.15 -8.98 6.77
C VAL A 35 0.76 -10.13 7.72
N LYS A 36 -0.34 -10.83 7.44
CA LYS A 36 -0.79 -11.96 8.27
C LYS A 36 0.22 -13.09 8.37
N ILE A 37 0.81 -13.52 7.25
CA ILE A 37 1.80 -14.62 7.28
C ILE A 37 3.12 -14.22 7.97
N ASN A 38 3.38 -12.92 8.15
CA ASN A 38 4.53 -12.41 8.88
C ASN A 38 4.22 -12.09 10.36
N GLY A 39 3.07 -12.54 10.88
CA GLY A 39 2.73 -12.38 12.30
C GLY A 39 1.92 -11.13 12.65
N GLY A 40 1.55 -10.31 11.66
CA GLY A 40 0.70 -9.15 11.88
C GLY A 40 -0.74 -9.52 12.24
N GLN A 41 -1.38 -8.67 13.04
CA GLN A 41 -2.77 -8.78 13.44
C GLN A 41 -3.70 -8.15 12.39
N ASP A 42 -5.02 -8.35 12.57
CA ASP A 42 -6.02 -7.72 11.71
C ASP A 42 -5.93 -6.19 11.73
N VAL A 43 -5.66 -5.61 12.91
CA VAL A 43 -5.46 -4.15 13.05
C VAL A 43 -4.26 -3.67 12.24
N ASP A 44 -3.15 -4.41 12.26
CA ASP A 44 -1.94 -4.06 11.50
C ASP A 44 -2.18 -4.16 9.99
N THR A 45 -2.97 -5.16 9.61
CA THR A 45 -3.37 -5.41 8.23
C THR A 45 -4.22 -4.26 7.69
N GLU A 46 -5.23 -3.82 8.46
CA GLU A 46 -6.09 -2.70 8.12
C GLU A 46 -5.32 -1.38 8.05
N GLU A 47 -4.46 -1.12 9.03
CA GLU A 47 -3.63 0.09 9.07
C GLU A 47 -2.73 0.19 7.83
N ILE A 48 -2.02 -0.89 7.49
CA ILE A 48 -1.10 -0.90 6.35
C ILE A 48 -1.87 -0.81 5.04
N GLU A 49 -2.97 -1.55 4.88
CA GLU A 49 -3.82 -1.45 3.70
C GLU A 49 -4.27 -0.01 3.45
N GLN A 50 -4.83 0.64 4.48
CA GLN A 50 -5.35 1.99 4.35
C GLN A 50 -4.23 2.97 4.01
N ASN A 51 -3.10 2.89 4.70
CA ASN A 51 -1.95 3.76 4.45
C ASN A 51 -1.39 3.62 3.03
N VAL A 52 -1.32 2.40 2.49
CA VAL A 52 -0.85 2.17 1.12
C VAL A 52 -1.80 2.82 0.11
N ILE A 53 -3.11 2.67 0.30
CA ILE A 53 -4.12 3.22 -0.61
C ILE A 53 -4.13 4.74 -0.57
N VAL A 54 -4.14 5.34 0.63
CA VAL A 54 -4.13 6.79 0.80
C VAL A 54 -2.87 7.38 0.16
N LEU A 55 -1.70 6.81 0.44
CA LEU A 55 -0.44 7.28 -0.14
C LEU A 55 -0.45 7.20 -1.68
N LEU A 56 -0.98 6.10 -2.24
CA LEU A 56 -1.10 5.98 -3.69
C LEU A 56 -2.07 7.02 -4.27
N TYR A 57 -3.23 7.19 -3.65
CA TYR A 57 -4.23 8.17 -4.06
C TYR A 57 -3.65 9.60 -4.06
N GLU A 58 -2.97 10.00 -2.97
CA GLU A 58 -2.34 11.31 -2.85
C GLU A 58 -1.25 11.52 -3.90
N LYS A 59 -0.41 10.51 -4.16
CA LYS A 59 0.62 10.59 -5.20
C LYS A 59 0.01 10.78 -6.58
N ILE A 60 -1.04 10.02 -6.92
CA ILE A 60 -1.73 10.16 -8.20
C ILE A 60 -2.41 11.52 -8.31
N ALA A 61 -3.13 11.94 -7.26
CA ALA A 61 -3.84 13.21 -7.21
C ALA A 61 -2.90 14.43 -7.30
N SER A 62 -1.70 14.33 -6.72
CA SER A 62 -0.66 15.37 -6.83
C SER A 62 0.00 15.45 -8.22
N GLY A 63 -0.27 14.48 -9.10
CA GLY A 63 0.35 14.41 -10.43
C GLY A 63 1.79 13.88 -10.43
N ASN A 64 2.36 13.57 -9.26
CA ASN A 64 3.75 13.09 -9.12
C ASN A 64 3.89 11.56 -9.24
N PHE A 65 2.81 10.85 -9.57
CA PHE A 65 2.86 9.41 -9.73
C PHE A 65 3.20 9.04 -11.18
N VAL A 66 4.34 8.36 -11.34
CA VAL A 66 4.73 7.74 -12.61
C VAL A 66 4.89 6.24 -12.33
N LEU A 67 4.09 5.42 -13.01
CA LEU A 67 4.28 3.98 -13.02
C LEU A 67 5.30 3.65 -14.10
N HIS A 68 6.39 2.99 -13.73
CA HIS A 68 7.43 2.59 -14.69
C HIS A 68 6.87 1.57 -15.70
N GLU A 69 7.34 1.67 -16.95
CA GLU A 69 6.97 0.72 -18.00
C GLU A 69 7.29 -0.73 -17.58
N GLY A 70 6.37 -1.65 -17.86
CA GLY A 70 6.48 -3.05 -17.46
C GLY A 70 6.13 -3.35 -16.00
N THR A 71 5.88 -2.34 -15.16
CA THR A 71 5.46 -2.54 -13.76
C THR A 71 3.95 -2.50 -13.63
N LYS A 72 3.37 -3.50 -12.94
CA LYS A 72 1.94 -3.49 -12.58
C LYS A 72 1.70 -2.63 -11.35
N LEU A 73 0.55 -1.96 -11.29
CA LEU A 73 0.16 -1.16 -10.12
C LEU A 73 0.07 -2.00 -8.84
N SER A 74 -0.37 -3.26 -8.96
CA SER A 74 -0.39 -4.21 -7.85
C SER A 74 1.01 -4.51 -7.28
N THR A 75 2.02 -4.63 -8.15
CA THR A 75 3.41 -4.81 -7.74
C THR A 75 3.92 -3.60 -6.96
N TYR A 76 3.60 -2.39 -7.43
CA TYR A 76 3.94 -1.15 -6.73
C TYR A 76 3.30 -1.11 -5.34
N MET A 77 1.98 -1.33 -5.25
CA MET A 77 1.26 -1.31 -3.98
C MET A 77 1.79 -2.36 -2.99
N PHE A 78 2.08 -3.56 -3.49
CA PHE A 78 2.68 -4.61 -2.68
C PHE A 78 4.04 -4.21 -2.13
N ALA A 79 4.92 -3.64 -2.95
CA ALA A 79 6.24 -3.18 -2.52
C ALA A 79 6.13 -2.07 -1.45
N VAL A 80 5.19 -1.13 -1.61
CA VAL A 80 4.93 -0.07 -0.62
C VAL A 80 4.44 -0.68 0.70
N GLY A 81 3.45 -1.57 0.66
CA GLY A 81 2.91 -2.23 1.86
C GLY A 81 3.95 -3.07 2.60
N LYS A 82 4.77 -3.83 1.85
CA LYS A 82 5.89 -4.61 2.40
C LYS A 82 6.91 -3.71 3.14
N ASN A 83 7.25 -2.56 2.56
CA ASN A 83 8.18 -1.61 3.20
C ASN A 83 7.57 -0.97 4.45
N MET A 84 6.27 -0.66 4.44
CA MET A 84 5.56 -0.15 5.62
C MET A 84 5.56 -1.18 6.76
N TRP A 85 5.31 -2.45 6.46
CA TRP A 85 5.38 -3.55 7.42
C TRP A 85 6.75 -3.63 8.09
N TYR A 86 7.84 -3.72 7.32
CA TYR A 86 9.18 -3.79 7.92
C TYR A 86 9.52 -2.57 8.77
N LYS A 87 9.08 -1.38 8.35
CA LYS A 87 9.27 -0.17 9.15
C LYS A 87 8.52 -0.22 10.49
N LYS A 88 7.32 -0.79 10.50
CA LYS A 88 6.54 -1.03 11.72
C LYS A 88 7.23 -2.05 12.63
N GLU A 89 7.58 -3.21 12.09
CA GLU A 89 8.33 -4.26 12.80
C GLU A 89 9.61 -3.74 13.46
N TRP A 90 10.35 -2.89 12.75
CA TRP A 90 11.55 -2.27 13.32
C TRP A 90 11.18 -1.40 14.52
N LYS A 91 10.19 -0.51 14.40
CA LYS A 91 9.74 0.32 15.51
C LYS A 91 9.25 -0.51 16.69
N ASP A 92 8.54 -1.60 16.44
CA ASP A 92 8.03 -2.49 17.50
C ASP A 92 9.20 -3.19 18.21
N THR A 93 10.21 -3.63 17.46
CA THR A 93 11.45 -4.19 18.01
C THR A 93 12.23 -3.16 18.84
N TYR A 94 12.34 -1.90 18.38
CA TYR A 94 13.03 -0.82 19.12
C TYR A 94 12.24 -0.33 20.34
N SER A 95 10.91 -0.43 20.33
CA SER A 95 10.06 -0.01 21.45
C SER A 95 9.91 -1.09 22.53
N HIS A 96 10.06 -2.37 22.19
CA HIS A 96 9.95 -3.50 23.12
C HIS A 96 11.30 -4.12 23.55
N GLY A 97 12.42 -3.79 22.90
CA GLY A 97 13.77 -4.30 23.22
C GLY A 97 14.73 -3.27 23.85
N ARG A 98 15.14 -3.52 25.10
CA ARG A 98 16.07 -2.70 25.92
C ARG A 98 17.49 -2.57 25.33
N ARG A 99 18.22 -1.52 25.79
CA ARG A 99 19.69 -1.34 25.86
C ARG A 99 20.52 -2.55 25.39
N LYS A 100 21.39 -2.33 24.39
CA LYS A 100 22.84 -2.61 24.45
C LYS A 100 23.49 -2.20 23.12
N TYR A 101 24.00 -0.99 23.07
CA TYR A 101 25.31 -0.76 22.46
C TYR A 101 26.31 -0.95 23.60
N CYS A 102 27.08 -2.03 23.55
CA CYS A 102 28.49 -1.92 23.86
C CYS A 102 29.15 -1.34 22.61
#